data_AF-A0A6S7GE65-F1
#
_entry.id   AF-A0A6S7GE65-F1
#
_cell.length_a   1.000
_cell.length_b   1.000
_cell.length_c   1.000
_cell.angle_alpha   90.00
_cell.angle_beta   90.00
_cell.angle_gamma   90.00
#
_symmetry.space_group_name_H-M   'P 1'
#
loop_
_entity.id
_entity.type
_entity.pdbx_description
1 polymer ?
#
loop_
_entity_poly.entity_id
_entity_poly.type
_entity_poly.pdbx_seq_one_letter_code
_entity_poly.pdbx_strand_id
1 'polypeptide(L)' 'MSGAQVMEMVETQGKRLEKPDKCPEHTYQLMLRCWDLQSEKRPTFAELHQIFKTNPLYSDVEINA' A
#
# COMPACT_ATOMS: atom_id res chain seq x y z
N MET A 1 -6.38 20.66 5.74
CA MET A 1 -7.17 19.64 5.03
C MET A 1 -8.16 19.05 6.01
N SER A 2 -9.46 19.18 5.75
CA SER A 2 -10.51 18.55 6.56
C SER A 2 -10.73 17.09 6.14
N GLY A 3 -11.40 16.29 6.97
CA GLY A 3 -11.75 14.91 6.61
C GLY A 3 -12.60 14.83 5.33
N ALA A 4 -13.50 15.79 5.11
CA ALA A 4 -14.30 15.87 3.88
C ALA A 4 -13.43 16.09 2.63
N GLN A 5 -12.40 16.95 2.73
CA GLN A 5 -11.46 17.16 1.63
C GLN A 5 -10.62 15.90 1.32
N VAL A 6 -10.31 15.09 2.34
CA VAL A 6 -9.63 13.80 2.14
C VAL A 6 -10.52 12.82 1.39
N MET A 7 -11.80 12.72 1.77
CA MET A 7 -12.75 11.83 1.11
C MET A 7 -12.91 12.19 -0.38
N GLU A 8 -13.09 13.47 -0.70
CA GLU A 8 -13.18 13.94 -2.09
C GLU A 8 -11.92 13.60 -2.90
N MET A 9 -10.73 13.82 -2.32
CA MET A 9 -9.46 13.47 -2.95
C MET A 9 -9.36 11.98 -3.26
N VAL A 10 -9.79 11.12 -2.33
CA VAL A 10 -9.65 9.66 -2.41
C VAL A 10 -10.70 9.03 -3.33
N GLU A 11 -11.97 9.40 -3.17
CA GLU A 11 -13.11 8.75 -3.83
C GLU A 11 -13.41 9.38 -5.18
N THR A 12 -13.44 10.71 -5.28
CA THR A 12 -13.83 11.41 -6.50
C THR A 12 -12.65 11.63 -7.43
N GLN A 13 -11.50 12.07 -6.89
CA GLN A 13 -10.32 12.35 -7.71
C GLN A 13 -9.45 11.10 -7.95
N GLY A 14 -9.70 10.00 -7.23
CA GLY A 14 -8.90 8.77 -7.31
C GLY A 14 -7.45 8.97 -6.87
N LYS A 15 -7.13 10.05 -6.15
CA LYS A 15 -5.77 10.39 -5.74
C LYS A 15 -5.40 9.70 -4.43
N ARG A 16 -4.09 9.47 -4.26
CA ARG A 16 -3.47 9.01 -3.02
C ARG A 16 -2.36 9.98 -2.63
N LEU A 17 -1.87 9.82 -1.41
CA LEU A 17 -0.70 10.57 -0.94
C LEU A 17 0.50 10.28 -1.83
N GLU A 18 1.32 11.29 -2.08
CA GLU A 18 2.57 11.16 -2.81
C GLU A 18 3.55 10.23 -2.07
N LYS A 19 4.50 9.66 -2.81
CA LYS A 19 5.54 8.81 -2.24
C LYS A 19 6.45 9.63 -1.31
N PRO A 20 6.68 9.21 -0.06
CA PRO A 20 7.67 9.86 0.79
C PRO A 20 9.10 9.74 0.21
N ASP A 21 9.96 10.72 0.48
CA ASP A 21 11.33 10.79 -0.06
C ASP A 21 12.15 9.52 0.24
N LYS A 22 12.08 9.03 1.48
CA LYS A 22 12.82 7.86 1.94
C LYS A 22 12.10 6.54 1.71
N CYS A 23 10.90 6.57 1.12
CA CYS A 23 10.14 5.35 0.84
C CYS A 23 10.68 4.70 -0.45
N PRO A 24 11.13 3.43 -0.38
CA PRO A 24 11.51 2.68 -1.57
C PRO A 24 10.33 2.55 -2.53
N GLU A 25 10.61 2.62 -3.83
CA GLU A 25 9.58 2.58 -4.88
C GLU A 25 8.69 1.34 -4.76
N HIS A 26 9.30 0.16 -4.57
CA HIS A 26 8.58 -1.10 -4.47
C HIS A 26 7.63 -1.17 -3.25
N THR A 27 8.00 -0.53 -2.14
CA THR A 27 7.15 -0.44 -0.95
C THR A 27 5.95 0.47 -1.22
N TYR A 28 6.17 1.61 -1.87
CA TYR A 28 5.10 2.52 -2.23
C TYR A 28 4.13 1.90 -3.24
N GLN A 29 4.63 1.17 -4.24
CA GLN A 29 3.78 0.40 -5.16
C GLN A 29 2.92 -0.64 -4.43
N LEU A 30 3.46 -1.30 -3.40
CA LEU A 30 2.67 -2.20 -2.55
C LEU A 30 1.60 -1.44 -1.75
N MET A 31 1.93 -0.27 -1.20
CA MET A 31 0.97 0.60 -0.52
C MET A 31 -0.17 1.03 -1.45
N LEU A 32 0.12 1.40 -2.69
CA LEU A 32 -0.91 1.75 -3.69
C LEU A 32 -1.86 0.58 -3.98
N ARG A 33 -1.35 -0.67 -4.02
CA ARG A 33 -2.21 -1.86 -4.13
C ARG A 33 -3.10 -2.04 -2.91
N CYS A 34 -2.58 -1.82 -1.70
CA CYS A 34 -3.37 -1.86 -0.46
C CYS A 34 -4.44 -0.75 -0.42
N TRP A 35 -4.19 0.37 -1.08
CA TRP A 35 -5.09 1.53 -1.15
C TRP A 35 -5.97 1.56 -2.40
N ASP A 36 -6.15 0.43 -3.09
CA ASP A 36 -7.06 0.37 -4.24
C ASP A 36 -8.48 0.81 -3.82
N LEU A 37 -9.11 1.59 -4.68
CA LEU A 37 -10.47 2.07 -4.46
C LEU A 37 -11.46 0.90 -4.38
N GLN A 38 -11.23 -0.13 -5.22
CA GLN A 38 -11.98 -1.36 -5.24
C GLN A 38 -11.42 -2.31 -4.17
N SER A 39 -12.26 -2.67 -3.19
CA SER A 39 -11.84 -3.50 -2.06
C SER A 39 -11.38 -4.89 -2.50
N GLU A 40 -11.99 -5.44 -3.54
CA GLU A 40 -11.68 -6.73 -4.14
C GLU A 40 -10.33 -6.79 -4.85
N LYS A 41 -9.74 -5.63 -5.19
CA LYS A 41 -8.40 -5.55 -5.81
C LYS A 41 -7.27 -5.46 -4.79
N ARG A 42 -7.59 -5.22 -3.52
CA ARG A 42 -6.59 -5.12 -2.46
C ARG A 42 -6.02 -6.52 -2.17
N PRO A 43 -4.70 -6.63 -1.96
CA PRO A 43 -4.11 -7.90 -1.56
C PRO A 43 -4.65 -8.32 -0.19
N THR A 44 -4.93 -9.60 -0.04
CA THR A 44 -5.22 -10.23 1.24
C THR A 44 -3.97 -10.23 2.13
N PHE A 45 -4.16 -10.39 3.44
CA PHE A 45 -3.03 -10.55 4.35
C PHE A 45 -2.17 -11.78 4.02
N ALA A 46 -2.77 -12.87 3.51
CA ALA A 46 -2.02 -14.05 3.09
C ALA A 46 -1.09 -13.73 1.90
N GLU A 47 -1.57 -12.97 0.91
CA GLU A 47 -0.74 -12.51 -0.22
C GLU A 47 0.35 -11.54 0.24
N LEU A 48 0.02 -10.59 1.12
CA LEU A 48 1.01 -9.66 1.70
C LEU A 48 2.12 -10.42 2.43
N HIS A 49 1.74 -11.36 3.29
CA HIS A 49 2.68 -12.21 4.02
C HIS A 49 3.60 -12.98 3.06
N GLN A 50 3.05 -13.55 1.99
CA GLN A 50 3.83 -14.24 0.98
C GLN A 50 4.80 -13.29 0.24
N ILE A 51 4.35 -12.06 -0.10
CA ILE A 51 5.18 -11.03 -0.72
C ILE A 51 6.36 -10.68 0.18
N PHE A 52 6.13 -10.38 1.46
CA PHE A 52 7.19 -10.01 2.39
C PHE A 52 8.15 -11.18 2.66
N LYS A 53 7.65 -12.41 2.72
CA LYS A 53 8.48 -13.60 2.95
C LYS A 53 9.37 -13.96 1.76
N THR A 54 8.90 -13.77 0.53
CA THR A 54 9.58 -14.29 -0.67
C THR A 54 10.34 -13.26 -1.48
N ASN A 55 10.03 -11.97 -1.32
CA ASN A 55 10.72 -10.93 -2.04
C ASN A 55 12.06 -10.62 -1.35
N PRO A 56 13.21 -10.77 -2.05
CA PRO A 56 14.53 -10.51 -1.47
C PRO A 56 14.70 -9.09 -0.90
N LEU A 57 13.91 -8.13 -1.39
CA LEU A 57 13.91 -6.74 -0.92
C LEU A 57 13.39 -6.58 0.52
N TYR A 58 12.69 -7.58 1.05
CA TYR A 58 12.17 -7.60 2.42
C TYR A 58 12.84 -8.68 3.28
N SER A 59 14.02 -9.15 2.88
CA SER A 59 14.75 -10.22 3.57
C SER A 59 15.11 -9.90 5.03
N ASP A 60 15.22 -8.62 5.37
CA ASP A 60 15.47 -8.16 6.74
C ASP A 60 14.21 -8.19 7.65
N VAL A 61 13.04 -8.46 7.08
CA VAL A 61 11.78 -8.52 7.83
C VAL A 61 11.58 -9.96 8.34
N GLU A 62 11.80 -10.17 9.63
CA GLU A 62 11.43 -11.43 10.29
C GLU A 62 9.90 -11.56 10.37
N ILE A 63 9.33 -12.28 9.41
CA ILE A 63 7.90 -12.62 9.39
C ILE A 63 7.70 -13.87 10.26
N ASN A 64 7.30 -13.67 11.52
CA ASN A 64 6.86 -14.76 12.39
C ASN A 64 5.40 -15.11 12.08
N ALA A 65 5.14 -16.38 11.74
CA ALA A 65 3.81 -16.92 11.49
C ALA A 65 3.12 -17.34 12.79
#